data_AF-M6I3D0-F1
#
_entry.id   AF-M6I3D0-F1
#
_cell.length_a   1.000
_cell.length_b   1.000
_cell.length_c   1.000
_cell.angle_alpha   90.00
_cell.angle_beta   90.00
_cell.angle_gamma   90.00
#
_symmetry.space_group_name_H-M   'P 1'
#
loop_
_entity.id
_entity.type
_entity.pdbx_description
1 polymer ?
#
loop_
_entity_poly.entity_id
_entity_poly.type
_entity_poly.pdbx_seq_one_letter_code
_entity_poly.pdbx_strand_id
1 'polypeptide(L)'
;MRIRNRLNKLELFETAENVEKYLELLEKNRNVAQSIFECAEGKLSVQKVCNLLDWPEKYYREYLRKGRLRIDRLFLAANRLEKLIK
;
A
#
# COMPACT_ATOMS: atom_id res chain seq x y z
N MET A 1 -35.62 5.65 -16.64
CA MET A 1 -35.50 4.64 -15.57
C MET A 1 -34.54 5.19 -14.51
N ARG A 2 -35.03 5.66 -13.35
CA ARG A 2 -34.18 6.19 -12.26
C ARG A 2 -34.05 5.10 -11.21
N ILE A 3 -32.91 4.43 -11.16
CA ILE A 3 -32.60 3.48 -10.07
C ILE A 3 -32.36 4.33 -8.82
N ARG A 4 -33.40 4.49 -7.99
CA ARG A 4 -33.26 5.03 -6.64
C ARG A 4 -32.77 3.88 -5.78
N ASN A 5 -31.45 3.81 -5.56
CA ASN A 5 -30.89 3.06 -4.44
C ASN A 5 -31.35 3.73 -3.14
N ARG A 6 -32.54 3.36 -2.65
CA ARG A 6 -32.90 3.57 -1.24
C ARG A 6 -32.16 2.49 -0.45
N LEU A 7 -30.87 2.70 -0.22
CA LEU A 7 -30.17 1.97 0.83
C LEU A 7 -30.84 2.34 2.16
N ASN A 8 -31.32 1.34 2.90
CA ASN A 8 -31.89 1.58 4.21
C ASN A 8 -30.80 2.12 5.14
N LYS A 9 -31.17 2.96 6.11
CA LYS A 9 -30.23 3.59 7.05
C LYS A 9 -29.26 2.57 7.67
N LEU A 10 -29.75 1.38 8.02
CA LEU A 10 -28.95 0.24 8.51
C LEU A 10 -27.88 -0.23 7.52
N GLU A 11 -28.23 -0.42 6.24
CA GLU A 11 -27.28 -0.85 5.21
C GLU A 11 -26.16 0.18 4.99
N LEU A 12 -26.46 1.48 5.14
CA LEU A 12 -25.46 2.54 5.09
C LEU A 12 -24.49 2.48 6.28
N PHE A 13 -24.99 2.18 7.49
CA PHE A 13 -24.14 2.00 8.67
C PHE A 13 -23.27 0.76 8.56
N GLU A 14 -23.83 -0.39 8.16
CA GLU A 14 -23.06 -1.62 7.95
C GLU A 14 -21.99 -1.43 6.86
N THR A 15 -22.33 -0.70 5.77
CA THR A 15 -21.35 -0.35 4.74
C THR A 15 -20.24 0.54 5.30
N ALA A 16 -20.57 1.52 6.13
CA ALA A 16 -19.57 2.39 6.76
C ALA A 16 -18.63 1.62 7.70
N GLU A 17 -19.16 0.74 8.55
CA GLU A 17 -18.36 -0.12 9.43
C GLU A 17 -17.44 -1.06 8.64
N ASN A 18 -17.94 -1.62 7.53
CA ASN A 18 -17.13 -2.47 6.67
C ASN A 18 -16.01 -1.66 6.01
N VAL A 19 -16.30 -0.45 5.52
CA VAL A 19 -15.27 0.45 4.96
C VAL A 19 -14.21 0.77 6.01
N GLU A 20 -14.60 1.06 7.24
CA GLU A 20 -13.66 1.32 8.35
C GLU A 20 -12.74 0.12 8.61
N LYS A 21 -13.29 -1.09 8.71
CA LYS A 21 -12.49 -2.33 8.86
C LYS A 21 -11.52 -2.54 7.70
N TYR A 22 -11.95 -2.27 6.47
CA TYR A 22 -11.06 -2.37 5.30
C TYR A 22 -9.96 -1.32 5.32
N LEU A 23 -10.26 -0.09 5.77
CA LEU A 23 -9.24 0.96 5.94
C LEU A 23 -8.21 0.55 6.99
N GLU A 24 -8.62 0.01 8.14
CA GLU A 24 -7.68 -0.50 9.15
C GLU A 24 -6.77 -1.60 8.61
N LEU A 25 -7.32 -2.54 7.84
CA LEU A 25 -6.54 -3.61 7.20
C LEU A 25 -5.53 -3.04 6.20
N LEU A 26 -5.94 -2.05 5.40
CA LEU A 26 -5.06 -1.37 4.45
C LEU A 26 -3.93 -0.62 5.18
N GLU A 27 -4.21 0.04 6.30
CA GLU A 27 -3.21 0.70 7.13
C GLU A 27 -2.22 -0.29 7.75
N LYS A 28 -2.70 -1.39 8.34
CA LYS A 28 -1.83 -2.46 8.87
C LYS A 28 -0.93 -3.02 7.79
N ASN A 29 -1.49 -3.35 6.63
CA ASN A 29 -0.71 -3.86 5.50
C ASN A 29 0.31 -2.83 5.02
N ARG A 30 -0.05 -1.53 4.99
CA ARG A 30 0.88 -0.45 4.63
C ARG A 30 2.08 -0.41 5.57
N ASN A 31 1.86 -0.53 6.88
CA ASN A 31 2.94 -0.56 7.86
C ASN A 31 3.88 -1.75 7.63
N VAL A 32 3.34 -2.93 7.33
CA VAL A 32 4.13 -4.13 6.97
C VAL A 32 4.97 -3.88 5.72
N ALA A 33 4.35 -3.34 4.66
CA ALA A 33 5.07 -3.01 3.43
C ALA A 33 6.20 -2.01 3.68
N GLN A 34 5.95 -0.98 4.48
CA GLN A 34 6.94 0.03 4.84
C GLN A 34 8.13 -0.59 5.61
N SER A 35 7.87 -1.50 6.55
CA SER A 35 8.92 -2.25 7.25
C SER A 35 9.77 -3.10 6.30
N ILE A 36 9.17 -3.71 5.27
CA ILE A 36 9.93 -4.47 4.26
C ILE A 36 10.85 -3.54 3.47
N PHE A 37 10.40 -2.35 3.11
CA PHE A 37 11.24 -1.35 2.44
C PHE A 37 12.40 -0.88 3.32
N GLU A 38 12.15 -0.60 4.61
CA GLU A 38 13.21 -0.24 5.58
C GLU A 38 14.23 -1.38 5.72
N CYS A 39 13.77 -2.63 5.79
CA CYS A 39 14.65 -3.80 5.81
C CYS A 39 15.49 -3.92 4.53
N ALA A 40 14.87 -3.64 3.37
CA ALA A 40 15.56 -3.63 2.08
C ALA A 40 16.67 -2.58 2.04
N GLU A 41 16.42 -1.38 2.54
CA GLU A 41 17.41 -0.29 2.59
C GLU A 41 18.57 -0.58 3.55
N GLY A 42 18.30 -1.30 4.64
CA GLY A 42 19.36 -1.75 5.54
C GLY A 42 20.30 -2.80 4.92
N LYS A 43 19.86 -3.50 3.87
CA LYS A 43 20.61 -4.60 3.23
C LYS A 43 21.11 -4.27 1.82
N LEU A 44 20.43 -3.37 1.12
CA LEU A 44 20.63 -3.04 -0.29
C LEU A 44 20.68 -1.53 -0.46
N SER A 45 21.52 -1.03 -1.38
CA SER A 45 21.49 0.38 -1.73
C SER A 45 20.16 0.77 -2.41
N VAL A 46 19.74 2.01 -2.24
CA VAL A 46 18.54 2.57 -2.87
C VAL A 46 18.54 2.35 -4.39
N GLN A 47 19.69 2.50 -5.05
CA GLN A 47 19.86 2.20 -6.49
C GLN A 47 19.47 0.75 -6.81
N LYS A 48 19.91 -0.20 -5.99
CA LYS A 48 19.67 -1.63 -6.19
C LYS A 48 18.21 -1.98 -5.94
N VAL A 49 17.59 -1.38 -4.93
CA VAL A 49 16.14 -1.49 -4.68
C VAL A 49 15.33 -0.95 -5.87
N CYS A 50 15.68 0.23 -6.38
CA CYS A 50 15.02 0.83 -7.53
C CYS A 50 15.15 -0.05 -8.79
N ASN A 51 16.34 -0.61 -9.05
CA ASN A 51 16.57 -1.51 -10.17
C ASN A 51 15.77 -2.82 -10.04
N LEU A 52 15.69 -3.41 -8.84
CA LEU A 52 14.91 -4.62 -8.59
C LEU A 52 13.40 -4.41 -8.75
N LEU A 53 12.93 -3.20 -8.48
CA LEU A 53 11.53 -2.83 -8.60
C LEU A 53 11.15 -2.27 -9.97
N ASP A 54 12.14 -2.07 -10.86
CA ASP A 54 11.99 -1.34 -12.12
C ASP A 54 11.32 0.04 -11.91
N TRP A 55 11.74 0.72 -10.84
CA TRP A 55 11.20 2.01 -10.45
C TRP A 55 12.20 3.13 -10.70
N PRO A 56 11.76 4.28 -11.23
CA PRO A 56 12.63 5.44 -11.30
C PRO A 56 12.95 5.90 -9.87
N GLU A 57 14.21 6.17 -9.59
CA GLU A 57 14.68 6.57 -8.25
C GLU A 57 13.92 7.79 -7.70
N LYS A 58 13.51 8.71 -8.59
CA LYS A 58 12.67 9.85 -8.24
C LYS A 58 11.35 9.44 -7.57
N TYR A 59 10.67 8.42 -8.10
CA TYR A 59 9.41 7.90 -7.53
C TYR A 59 9.65 7.23 -6.19
N TYR A 60 10.74 6.49 -6.06
CA TYR A 60 11.11 5.82 -4.82
C TYR A 60 11.46 6.82 -3.71
N ARG A 61 12.24 7.86 -4.01
CA ARG A 61 12.53 8.95 -3.06
C ARG A 61 11.29 9.76 -2.69
N GLU A 62 10.40 10.00 -3.65
CA GLU A 62 9.12 10.67 -3.37
C GLU A 62 8.22 9.83 -2.47
N TYR A 63 8.24 8.50 -2.63
CA TYR A 63 7.61 7.57 -1.70
C TYR A 63 8.17 7.71 -0.29
N LEU A 64 9.49 7.61 -0.10
CA LEU A 64 10.11 7.76 1.23
C LEU A 64 9.74 9.09 1.88
N ARG A 65 9.69 10.16 1.09
CA ARG A 65 9.46 11.51 1.60
C ARG A 65 7.99 11.80 1.91
N LYS A 66 7.05 11.24 1.15
CA LYS A 66 5.61 11.56 1.27
C LYS A 66 4.79 10.43 1.89
N GLY A 67 5.31 9.20 1.93
CA GLY A 67 4.58 8.00 2.33
C GLY A 67 3.37 7.67 1.45
N ARG A 68 3.22 8.32 0.29
CA ARG A 68 2.03 8.27 -0.57
C ARG A 68 2.33 7.56 -1.86
N LEU A 69 2.44 6.23 -1.80
CA LEU A 69 2.28 5.40 -2.98
C LEU A 69 0.82 4.99 -3.08
N ARG A 70 0.35 4.83 -4.31
CA ARG A 70 -0.90 4.11 -4.57
C ARG A 70 -0.77 2.71 -3.95
N ILE A 71 -1.65 2.42 -2.99
CA ILE A 71 -1.59 1.28 -2.06
C ILE A 71 -1.40 -0.06 -2.83
N ASP A 72 -2.05 -0.18 -3.98
CA ASP A 72 -1.96 -1.29 -4.94
C ASP A 72 -0.52 -1.56 -5.43
N ARG A 73 0.23 -0.52 -5.78
CA ARG A 73 1.62 -0.68 -6.26
C ARG A 73 2.60 -0.90 -5.12
N LEU A 74 2.29 -0.38 -3.93
CA LEU A 74 3.10 -0.53 -2.73
C LEU A 74 3.21 -2.01 -2.31
N PHE A 75 2.08 -2.71 -2.24
CA PHE A 75 2.06 -4.11 -1.80
C PHE A 75 2.75 -5.06 -2.77
N LEU A 76 2.58 -4.84 -4.08
CA LEU A 76 3.27 -5.63 -5.10
C LEU A 76 4.79 -5.47 -5.01
N ALA A 77 5.26 -4.24 -4.80
CA ALA A 77 6.68 -3.96 -4.64
C ALA A 77 7.26 -4.53 -3.35
N ALA A 78 6.55 -4.39 -2.22
CA ALA A 78 6.97 -4.97 -0.94
C ALA A 78 7.04 -6.51 -1.01
N ASN A 79 6.05 -7.18 -1.61
CA ASN A 79 6.07 -8.63 -1.79
C ASN A 79 7.24 -9.10 -2.67
N ARG A 80 7.59 -8.34 -3.72
CA ARG A 80 8.77 -8.62 -4.54
C ARG A 80 10.07 -8.47 -3.75
N LEU A 81 10.20 -7.41 -2.96
CA LEU A 81 11.38 -7.20 -2.11
C LEU A 81 11.52 -8.29 -1.04
N GLU A 82 10.42 -8.66 -0.38
CA GLU A 82 10.45 -9.70 0.64
C GLU A 82 10.99 -11.03 0.09
N LYS A 83 10.54 -11.43 -1.11
CA LYS A 83 11.02 -12.64 -1.81
C LYS A 83 12.49 -12.58 -2.25
N LEU A 84 13.08 -11.40 -2.30
CA LEU A 84 14.48 -11.19 -2.70
C LEU A 84 15.41 -11.06 -1.49
N ILE A 85 14.85 -10.74 -0.32
CA ILE A 85 15.59 -10.49 0.93
C ILE A 85 15.55 -11.69 1.88
N LYS A 86 14.50 -12.51 1.81
CA LYS A 86 14.42 -13.84 2.41
C LYS A 86 14.92 -14.89 1.43
#